data_AF-A0A0S8G5P3-F1
#
_entry.id   AF-A0A0S8G5P3-F1
#
_cell.length_a   1.000
_cell.length_b   1.000
_cell.length_c   1.000
_cell.angle_alpha   90.00
_cell.angle_beta   90.00
_cell.angle_gamma   90.00
#
_symmetry.space_group_name_H-M   'P 1'
#
loop_
_entity.id
_entity.type
_entity.pdbx_description
1 polymer ?
#
loop_
_entity_poly.entity_id
_entity_poly.type
_entity_poly.pdbx_seq_one_letter_code
_entity_poly.pdbx_strand_id
1 'polypeptide(L)'
;MDGDTVLVADGTYTGDGNRDIDFYGKAIVVMSENGPEATIIDCQADSLDSHRGFQFYSEEGPSSVVRGFTIRNGYACGEFPQTCGGAIHCLESSPTIADNVIRGNTAQIDGGGIACEYQSSPIIVGNTITGNMASRGGGILCWLEAPAMLIGNTITGNEAAYGGGIGCYSVFPPTVVNSIIWGNNAGTGPEIYAAGGYPVEVTYCDVAGGWAWGSPCIDAGHPDSLDPDGTRSDMGAHFFDQDDYLTLYLTPDAREVSPGGTFGVTYTAINRWAEPEPFWVLTEAVLPGGDTLDVMGPDAYTLPADFTVQRHFTHSVPLGAPSGRYSYQSRIGVPPSTLYEDSFQFEVLEVVE
;
A
#
# COMPACT_ATOMS: atom_id res chain seq x y z
N MET A 1 -8.88 8.20 -27.99
CA MET A 1 -7.49 8.57 -28.34
C MET A 1 -6.71 8.66 -27.05
N ASP A 2 -5.38 8.56 -27.09
CA ASP A 2 -4.58 8.70 -25.87
C ASP A 2 -4.86 10.05 -25.20
N GLY A 3 -4.93 10.05 -23.87
CA GLY A 3 -5.32 11.18 -23.04
C GLY A 3 -6.83 11.36 -22.87
N ASP A 4 -7.67 10.63 -23.61
CA ASP A 4 -9.12 10.74 -23.47
C ASP A 4 -9.62 10.14 -22.15
N THR A 5 -10.73 10.70 -21.65
CA THR A 5 -11.48 10.14 -20.53
C THR A 5 -12.86 9.68 -21.01
N VAL A 6 -13.19 8.42 -20.71
CA VAL A 6 -14.51 7.84 -20.87
C VAL A 6 -15.19 7.90 -19.51
N LEU A 7 -16.15 8.82 -19.38
CA LEU A 7 -17.00 8.93 -18.20
C LEU A 7 -18.21 8.01 -18.36
N VAL A 8 -18.35 7.04 -17.45
CA VAL A 8 -19.40 6.02 -17.48
C VAL A 8 -20.51 6.41 -16.52
N ALA A 9 -21.73 6.51 -17.05
CA ALA A 9 -22.92 6.83 -16.28
C ALA A 9 -23.31 5.70 -15.32
N ASP A 10 -24.15 6.01 -14.34
CA ASP A 10 -24.65 5.04 -13.38
C ASP A 10 -25.40 3.89 -14.06
N GLY A 11 -25.19 2.69 -13.56
CA GLY A 11 -25.88 1.51 -14.06
C GLY A 11 -25.16 0.20 -13.78
N THR A 12 -25.86 -0.89 -14.07
CA THR A 12 -25.28 -2.23 -14.11
C THR A 12 -25.08 -2.63 -15.56
N TYR A 13 -23.82 -2.81 -15.94
CA TYR A 13 -23.37 -3.16 -17.28
C TYR A 13 -23.14 -4.67 -17.34
N THR A 14 -23.84 -5.34 -18.25
CA THR A 14 -23.86 -6.81 -18.40
C THR A 14 -23.75 -7.21 -19.87
N GLY A 15 -23.34 -8.45 -20.14
CA GLY A 15 -23.34 -9.03 -21.50
C GLY A 15 -22.21 -8.52 -22.39
N ASP A 16 -22.28 -8.91 -23.67
CA ASP A 16 -21.25 -8.61 -24.66
C ASP A 16 -20.96 -7.11 -24.79
N GLY A 17 -19.67 -6.77 -24.85
CA GLY A 17 -19.19 -5.38 -24.90
C GLY A 17 -19.01 -4.71 -23.54
N ASN A 18 -19.48 -5.34 -22.45
CA ASN A 18 -19.28 -4.87 -21.07
C ASN A 18 -18.41 -5.83 -20.24
N ARG A 19 -17.68 -6.72 -20.92
CA ARG A 19 -16.76 -7.72 -20.38
C ARG A 19 -15.53 -7.80 -21.26
N ASP A 20 -14.44 -8.33 -20.71
CA ASP A 20 -13.12 -8.40 -21.35
C ASP A 20 -12.71 -7.06 -21.98
N ILE A 21 -12.97 -5.97 -21.24
CA ILE A 21 -12.73 -4.62 -21.73
C ILE A 21 -11.22 -4.42 -21.87
N ASP A 22 -10.81 -4.19 -23.11
CA ASP A 22 -9.42 -3.99 -23.54
C ASP A 22 -9.24 -2.55 -24.03
N PHE A 23 -8.14 -1.93 -23.63
CA PHE A 23 -7.82 -0.56 -24.02
C PHE A 23 -7.02 -0.52 -25.32
N TYR A 24 -6.57 -1.67 -25.83
CA TYR A 24 -5.81 -1.82 -27.06
C TYR A 24 -4.53 -0.96 -27.06
N GLY A 25 -3.82 -0.96 -25.93
CA GLY A 25 -2.57 -0.22 -25.72
C GLY A 25 -2.76 1.29 -25.56
N LYS A 26 -4.00 1.77 -25.40
CA LYS A 26 -4.30 3.20 -25.30
C LYS A 26 -4.17 3.70 -23.88
N ALA A 27 -3.55 4.88 -23.75
CA ALA A 27 -3.46 5.63 -22.51
C ALA A 27 -4.76 6.43 -22.27
N ILE A 28 -5.84 5.75 -21.91
CA ILE A 28 -7.15 6.37 -21.62
C ILE A 28 -7.56 6.16 -20.16
N VAL A 29 -8.39 7.07 -19.67
CA VAL A 29 -9.05 6.93 -18.37
C VAL A 29 -10.48 6.45 -18.61
N VAL A 30 -10.84 5.28 -18.10
CA VAL A 30 -12.24 4.84 -18.01
C VAL A 30 -12.64 4.95 -16.55
N MET A 31 -13.66 5.78 -16.26
CA MET A 31 -14.06 6.04 -14.88
C MET A 31 -15.57 6.18 -14.71
N SER A 32 -16.07 5.77 -13.56
CA SER A 32 -17.45 6.02 -13.12
C SER A 32 -17.69 7.50 -12.83
N GLU A 33 -18.89 7.98 -13.15
CA GLU A 33 -19.35 9.33 -12.81
C GLU A 33 -19.59 9.51 -11.30
N ASN A 34 -20.28 8.55 -10.65
CA ASN A 34 -20.68 8.64 -9.24
C ASN A 34 -20.06 7.55 -8.35
N GLY A 35 -18.94 6.96 -8.78
CA GLY A 35 -18.18 5.99 -8.01
C GLY A 35 -18.73 4.55 -8.05
N PRO A 36 -18.14 3.65 -7.25
CA PRO A 36 -18.32 2.20 -7.41
C PRO A 36 -19.67 1.70 -6.92
N GLU A 37 -20.39 2.46 -6.08
CA GLU A 37 -21.74 2.10 -5.63
C GLU A 37 -22.78 2.28 -6.74
N ALA A 38 -22.53 3.21 -7.68
CA ALA A 38 -23.47 3.59 -8.72
C ALA A 38 -23.20 2.90 -10.07
N THR A 39 -21.95 2.48 -10.32
CA THR A 39 -21.52 1.93 -11.61
C THR A 39 -20.90 0.55 -11.43
N ILE A 40 -21.62 -0.46 -11.94
CA ILE A 40 -21.31 -1.88 -11.73
C ILE A 40 -21.02 -2.54 -13.07
N ILE A 41 -19.83 -3.12 -13.21
CA ILE A 41 -19.50 -4.09 -14.25
C ILE A 41 -19.81 -5.48 -13.67
N ASP A 42 -20.91 -6.08 -14.13
CA ASP A 42 -21.34 -7.41 -13.72
C ASP A 42 -21.04 -8.37 -14.87
N CYS A 43 -19.94 -9.11 -14.74
CA CYS A 43 -19.43 -9.95 -15.81
C CYS A 43 -20.41 -11.08 -16.14
N GLN A 44 -21.06 -11.69 -15.14
CA GLN A 44 -21.93 -12.87 -15.30
C GLN A 44 -21.19 -14.10 -15.86
N ALA A 45 -19.92 -14.26 -15.50
CA ALA A 45 -19.08 -15.36 -15.96
C ALA A 45 -19.29 -16.64 -15.15
N ASP A 46 -19.03 -17.77 -15.80
CA ASP A 46 -18.99 -19.09 -15.18
C ASP A 46 -18.00 -20.01 -15.90
N SER A 47 -17.96 -21.29 -15.52
CA SER A 47 -17.03 -22.26 -16.12
C SER A 47 -17.33 -22.62 -17.58
N LEU A 48 -18.50 -22.27 -18.10
CA LEU A 48 -18.91 -22.51 -19.49
C LEU A 48 -18.73 -21.28 -20.37
N ASP A 49 -18.82 -20.08 -19.79
CA ASP A 49 -18.56 -18.80 -20.42
C ASP A 49 -17.59 -18.00 -19.53
N SER A 50 -16.30 -18.24 -19.75
CA SER A 50 -15.20 -17.70 -18.95
C SER A 50 -14.77 -16.34 -19.49
N HIS A 51 -14.91 -15.31 -18.67
CA HIS A 51 -14.53 -13.93 -18.99
C HIS A 51 -14.36 -13.11 -17.71
N ARG A 52 -13.76 -11.93 -17.88
CA ARG A 52 -13.42 -10.99 -16.80
C ARG A 52 -13.97 -9.60 -17.09
N GLY A 53 -13.73 -8.65 -16.19
CA GLY A 53 -14.15 -7.26 -16.39
C GLY A 53 -13.21 -6.53 -17.34
N PHE A 54 -11.93 -6.52 -17.01
CA PHE A 54 -10.89 -5.81 -17.77
C PHE A 54 -9.70 -6.72 -18.06
N GLN A 55 -9.10 -6.51 -19.22
CA GLN A 55 -7.95 -7.27 -19.70
C GLN A 55 -6.93 -6.30 -20.31
N PHE A 56 -5.74 -6.26 -19.72
CA PHE A 56 -4.60 -5.45 -20.17
C PHE A 56 -3.49 -6.38 -20.64
N TYR A 57 -3.11 -6.28 -21.90
CA TYR A 57 -2.18 -7.19 -22.57
C TYR A 57 -1.58 -6.59 -23.85
N SER A 58 -1.70 -5.27 -24.01
CA SER A 58 -1.23 -4.52 -25.17
C SER A 58 -0.25 -3.43 -24.74
N GLU A 59 0.58 -3.72 -23.73
CA GLU A 59 1.60 -2.82 -23.18
C GLU A 59 1.01 -1.54 -22.56
N GLU A 60 -0.21 -1.61 -21.99
CA GLU A 60 -0.81 -0.46 -21.33
C GLU A 60 0.06 0.06 -20.18
N GLY A 61 0.31 1.37 -20.15
CA GLY A 61 1.09 2.02 -19.09
C GLY A 61 0.22 2.60 -17.98
N PRO A 62 0.81 3.30 -16.99
CA PRO A 62 0.08 3.84 -15.84
C PRO A 62 -0.96 4.91 -16.20
N SER A 63 -0.89 5.49 -17.40
CA SER A 63 -1.90 6.41 -17.94
C SER A 63 -3.16 5.70 -18.47
N SER A 64 -3.15 4.37 -18.57
CA SER A 64 -4.33 3.54 -18.80
C SER A 64 -4.99 3.27 -17.46
N VAL A 65 -6.10 3.94 -17.17
CA VAL A 65 -6.71 3.99 -15.84
C VAL A 65 -8.10 3.38 -15.85
N VAL A 66 -8.37 2.46 -14.91
CA VAL A 66 -9.73 2.01 -14.57
C VAL A 66 -10.09 2.49 -13.18
N ARG A 67 -11.18 3.27 -13.06
CA ARG A 67 -11.50 3.95 -11.79
C ARG A 67 -12.97 3.96 -11.39
N GLY A 68 -13.23 3.67 -10.11
CA GLY A 68 -14.54 3.94 -9.51
C GLY A 68 -15.64 2.94 -9.88
N PHE A 69 -15.31 1.71 -10.24
CA PHE A 69 -16.30 0.68 -10.58
C PHE A 69 -16.45 -0.37 -9.49
N THR A 70 -17.66 -0.92 -9.32
CA THR A 70 -17.78 -2.29 -8.79
C THR A 70 -17.55 -3.28 -9.93
N ILE A 71 -16.61 -4.22 -9.78
CA ILE A 71 -16.36 -5.29 -10.76
C ILE A 71 -16.61 -6.63 -10.07
N ARG A 72 -17.56 -7.41 -10.59
CA ARG A 72 -18.02 -8.65 -9.94
C ARG A 72 -18.42 -9.76 -10.90
N ASN A 73 -18.53 -10.96 -10.34
CA ASN A 73 -19.00 -12.17 -11.02
C ASN A 73 -18.16 -12.52 -12.26
N GLY A 74 -16.87 -12.18 -12.27
CA GLY A 74 -15.92 -12.67 -13.27
C GLY A 74 -15.40 -14.06 -12.92
N TYR A 75 -15.08 -14.86 -13.93
CA TYR A 75 -14.68 -16.26 -13.81
C TYR A 75 -13.64 -16.58 -14.89
N ALA A 76 -12.42 -16.88 -14.46
CA ALA A 76 -11.29 -17.15 -15.34
C ALA A 76 -10.86 -18.62 -15.25
N CYS A 77 -10.98 -19.40 -16.33
CA CYS A 77 -10.60 -20.81 -16.37
C CYS A 77 -10.11 -21.25 -17.77
N GLY A 78 -9.56 -22.46 -17.85
CA GLY A 78 -9.08 -23.04 -19.10
C GLY A 78 -7.57 -23.24 -19.12
N GLU A 79 -6.91 -22.79 -20.18
CA GLU A 79 -5.45 -22.84 -20.31
C GLU A 79 -4.86 -21.44 -20.13
N PHE A 80 -3.65 -21.38 -19.58
CA PHE A 80 -2.92 -20.11 -19.45
C PHE A 80 -2.86 -19.37 -20.81
N PRO A 81 -3.14 -18.05 -20.86
CA PRO A 81 -3.32 -17.13 -19.74
C PRO A 81 -4.77 -16.96 -19.24
N GLN A 82 -5.73 -17.73 -19.76
CA GLN A 82 -7.16 -17.50 -19.47
C GLN A 82 -7.57 -17.89 -18.05
N THR A 83 -6.72 -18.62 -17.33
CA THR A 83 -6.92 -19.04 -15.94
C THR A 83 -6.65 -17.95 -14.89
N CYS A 84 -6.29 -16.75 -15.33
CA CYS A 84 -5.78 -15.68 -14.49
C CYS A 84 -6.73 -14.47 -14.47
N GLY A 85 -6.78 -13.77 -13.33
CA GLY A 85 -7.47 -12.49 -13.16
C GLY A 85 -8.98 -12.59 -13.33
N GLY A 86 -9.69 -13.00 -12.28
CA GLY A 86 -11.15 -13.17 -12.33
C GLY A 86 -11.88 -11.86 -12.64
N ALA A 87 -11.41 -10.72 -12.13
CA ALA A 87 -11.94 -9.40 -12.51
C ALA A 87 -11.02 -8.65 -13.48
N ILE A 88 -9.72 -8.56 -13.15
CA ILE A 88 -8.75 -7.79 -13.91
C ILE A 88 -7.50 -8.64 -14.12
N HIS A 89 -7.01 -8.68 -15.34
CA HIS A 89 -5.77 -9.36 -15.67
C HIS A 89 -4.83 -8.40 -16.38
N CYS A 90 -3.63 -8.24 -15.81
CA CYS A 90 -2.52 -7.47 -16.37
C CYS A 90 -1.42 -8.43 -16.81
N LEU A 91 -1.16 -8.49 -18.10
CA LEU A 91 -0.12 -9.30 -18.72
C LEU A 91 0.79 -8.38 -19.52
N GLU A 92 2.09 -8.33 -19.20
CA GLU A 92 3.04 -7.41 -19.87
C GLU A 92 2.54 -5.95 -19.91
N SER A 93 1.77 -5.54 -18.89
CA SER A 93 1.06 -4.26 -18.85
C SER A 93 1.03 -3.71 -17.43
N SER A 94 1.17 -2.39 -17.31
CA SER A 94 1.29 -1.67 -16.04
C SER A 94 0.21 -0.57 -15.87
N PRO A 95 -1.09 -0.90 -15.96
CA PRO A 95 -2.18 0.09 -15.81
C PRO A 95 -2.29 0.62 -14.38
N THR A 96 -3.07 1.70 -14.22
CA THR A 96 -3.54 2.17 -12.90
C THR A 96 -4.95 1.65 -12.62
N ILE A 97 -5.11 0.92 -11.52
CA ILE A 97 -6.38 0.38 -11.03
C ILE A 97 -6.71 1.15 -9.75
N ALA A 98 -7.70 2.05 -9.81
CA ALA A 98 -7.95 3.02 -8.74
C ALA A 98 -9.39 3.03 -8.21
N ASP A 99 -9.58 3.10 -6.90
CA ASP A 99 -10.89 3.35 -6.25
C ASP A 99 -12.02 2.41 -6.70
N ASN A 100 -11.70 1.16 -7.05
CA ASN A 100 -12.68 0.16 -7.46
C ASN A 100 -13.10 -0.72 -6.28
N VAL A 101 -14.28 -1.32 -6.39
CA VAL A 101 -14.74 -2.43 -5.54
C VAL A 101 -14.67 -3.71 -6.36
N ILE A 102 -13.66 -4.53 -6.13
CA ILE A 102 -13.44 -5.79 -6.87
C ILE A 102 -13.88 -6.94 -5.98
N ARG A 103 -15.03 -7.55 -6.31
CA ARG A 103 -15.66 -8.53 -5.42
C ARG A 103 -16.34 -9.71 -6.07
N GLY A 104 -16.29 -10.87 -5.42
CA GLY A 104 -17.03 -12.05 -5.87
C GLY A 104 -16.54 -12.56 -7.23
N ASN A 105 -15.24 -12.43 -7.51
CA ASN A 105 -14.63 -12.92 -8.75
C ASN A 105 -13.81 -14.18 -8.47
N THR A 106 -13.71 -15.07 -9.45
CA THR A 106 -13.01 -16.34 -9.32
C THR A 106 -12.02 -16.53 -10.45
N ALA A 107 -10.81 -16.97 -10.13
CA ALA A 107 -9.84 -17.47 -11.10
C ALA A 107 -9.46 -18.91 -10.74
N GLN A 108 -9.30 -19.77 -11.73
CA GLN A 108 -8.95 -21.17 -11.48
C GLN A 108 -7.57 -21.30 -10.84
N ILE A 109 -6.62 -20.45 -11.24
CA ILE A 109 -5.23 -20.54 -10.82
C ILE A 109 -4.80 -19.28 -10.08
N ASP A 110 -4.89 -18.13 -10.74
CA ASP A 110 -4.09 -16.96 -10.37
C ASP A 110 -4.93 -15.69 -10.27
N GLY A 111 -4.89 -15.03 -9.11
CA GLY A 111 -5.48 -13.70 -8.93
C GLY A 111 -7.00 -13.70 -9.05
N GLY A 112 -7.72 -14.12 -8.01
CA GLY A 112 -9.19 -14.21 -8.05
C GLY A 112 -9.82 -12.85 -8.36
N GLY A 113 -9.29 -11.79 -7.76
CA GLY A 113 -9.60 -10.41 -8.13
C GLY A 113 -8.70 -9.92 -9.27
N ILE A 114 -7.42 -9.71 -8.96
CA ILE A 114 -6.43 -9.13 -9.88
C ILE A 114 -5.27 -10.10 -10.06
N ALA A 115 -4.88 -10.36 -11.31
CA ALA A 115 -3.61 -11.01 -11.63
C ALA A 115 -2.66 -10.04 -12.34
N CYS A 116 -1.41 -9.98 -11.87
CA CYS A 116 -0.32 -9.22 -12.46
C CYS A 116 0.80 -10.19 -12.85
N GLU A 117 1.04 -10.35 -14.14
CA GLU A 117 1.94 -11.38 -14.67
C GLU A 117 2.89 -10.80 -15.71
N TYR A 118 4.09 -11.38 -15.82
CA TYR A 118 5.11 -11.06 -16.85
C TYR A 118 5.43 -9.56 -16.95
N GLN A 119 6.39 -9.07 -16.16
CA GLN A 119 6.88 -7.67 -16.27
C GLN A 119 5.80 -6.59 -16.07
N SER A 120 4.68 -6.95 -15.43
CA SER A 120 3.58 -6.04 -15.12
C SER A 120 3.82 -5.32 -13.80
N SER A 121 3.97 -3.99 -13.82
CA SER A 121 4.15 -3.15 -12.63
C SER A 121 2.97 -2.19 -12.42
N PRO A 122 1.71 -2.69 -12.30
CA PRO A 122 0.55 -1.83 -12.18
C PRO A 122 0.53 -1.07 -10.84
N ILE A 123 -0.17 0.06 -10.84
CA ILE A 123 -0.48 0.83 -9.64
C ILE A 123 -1.88 0.44 -9.18
N ILE A 124 -1.99 -0.22 -8.04
CA ILE A 124 -3.26 -0.65 -7.45
C ILE A 124 -3.52 0.22 -6.22
N VAL A 125 -4.45 1.18 -6.33
CA VAL A 125 -4.63 2.22 -5.32
C VAL A 125 -6.07 2.42 -4.87
N GLY A 126 -6.31 2.52 -3.57
CA GLY A 126 -7.63 2.90 -3.04
C GLY A 126 -8.74 1.87 -3.29
N ASN A 127 -8.41 0.63 -3.67
CA ASN A 127 -9.42 -0.37 -4.02
C ASN A 127 -9.90 -1.13 -2.79
N THR A 128 -11.16 -1.57 -2.83
CA THR A 128 -11.69 -2.61 -1.94
C THR A 128 -11.73 -3.94 -2.70
N ILE A 129 -10.93 -4.92 -2.29
CA ILE A 129 -10.78 -6.22 -2.95
C ILE A 129 -11.26 -7.30 -1.98
N THR A 130 -12.44 -7.86 -2.24
CA THR A 130 -13.10 -8.72 -1.24
C THR A 130 -13.90 -9.88 -1.81
N GLY A 131 -13.89 -11.03 -1.12
CA GLY A 131 -14.70 -12.19 -1.52
C GLY A 131 -14.29 -12.76 -2.87
N ASN A 132 -13.02 -12.61 -3.27
CA ASN A 132 -12.49 -13.20 -4.49
C ASN A 132 -11.78 -14.53 -4.19
N MET A 133 -11.73 -15.43 -5.17
CA MET A 133 -11.24 -16.79 -4.97
C MET A 133 -10.25 -17.23 -6.06
N ALA A 134 -9.14 -17.85 -5.68
CA ALA A 134 -8.21 -18.48 -6.62
C ALA A 134 -7.42 -19.65 -6.00
N SER A 135 -6.56 -20.33 -6.77
CA SER A 135 -5.60 -21.27 -6.19
C SER A 135 -4.45 -20.50 -5.50
N ARG A 136 -4.00 -19.40 -6.12
CA ARG A 136 -2.91 -18.54 -5.66
C ARG A 136 -3.37 -17.09 -5.75
N GLY A 137 -3.21 -16.32 -4.66
CA GLY A 137 -3.59 -14.91 -4.65
C GLY A 137 -5.10 -14.73 -4.79
N GLY A 138 -5.87 -15.00 -3.73
CA GLY A 138 -7.34 -14.91 -3.78
C GLY A 138 -7.79 -13.50 -4.17
N GLY A 139 -7.23 -12.48 -3.51
CA GLY A 139 -7.41 -11.08 -3.87
C GLY A 139 -6.52 -10.67 -5.05
N ILE A 140 -5.21 -10.67 -4.84
CA ILE A 140 -4.21 -10.23 -5.82
C ILE A 140 -3.13 -11.31 -5.97
N LEU A 141 -2.69 -11.55 -7.21
CA LEU A 141 -1.47 -12.29 -7.49
C LEU A 141 -0.45 -11.42 -8.24
N CYS A 142 0.82 -11.50 -7.82
CA CYS A 142 1.97 -11.01 -8.58
C CYS A 142 2.89 -12.17 -8.97
N TRP A 143 3.12 -12.36 -10.27
CA TRP A 143 3.97 -13.43 -10.81
C TRP A 143 4.96 -12.91 -11.86
N LEU A 144 6.18 -13.45 -11.83
CA LEU A 144 7.23 -13.27 -12.84
C LEU A 144 7.57 -11.80 -13.17
N GLU A 145 8.43 -11.20 -12.33
CA GLU A 145 8.91 -9.81 -12.51
C GLU A 145 7.80 -8.77 -12.50
N ALA A 146 6.77 -8.98 -11.67
CA ALA A 146 5.62 -8.10 -11.54
C ALA A 146 5.61 -7.31 -10.20
N PRO A 147 6.48 -6.30 -10.01
CA PRO A 147 6.53 -5.50 -8.79
C PRO A 147 5.37 -4.49 -8.76
N ALA A 148 4.15 -4.96 -8.52
CA ALA A 148 2.99 -4.08 -8.39
C ALA A 148 3.14 -3.15 -7.16
N MET A 149 2.61 -1.94 -7.28
CA MET A 149 2.57 -0.97 -6.18
C MET A 149 1.16 -0.89 -5.60
N LEU A 150 0.98 -1.35 -4.37
CA LEU A 150 -0.30 -1.47 -3.68
C LEU A 150 -0.40 -0.40 -2.60
N ILE A 151 -1.28 0.59 -2.78
CA ILE A 151 -1.38 1.74 -1.86
C ILE A 151 -2.83 1.95 -1.41
N GLY A 152 -3.10 2.10 -0.11
CA GLY A 152 -4.44 2.53 0.32
C GLY A 152 -5.54 1.49 0.08
N ASN A 153 -5.21 0.21 -0.12
CA ASN A 153 -6.20 -0.81 -0.46
C ASN A 153 -6.77 -1.48 0.79
N THR A 154 -8.01 -1.94 0.69
CA THR A 154 -8.62 -2.86 1.65
C THR A 154 -8.81 -4.22 1.00
N ILE A 155 -8.06 -5.23 1.47
CA ILE A 155 -8.02 -6.58 0.90
C ILE A 155 -8.52 -7.56 1.98
N THR A 156 -9.76 -8.04 1.86
CA THR A 156 -10.41 -8.79 2.95
C THR A 156 -11.35 -9.89 2.48
N GLY A 157 -11.42 -11.00 3.22
CA GLY A 157 -12.38 -12.08 2.94
C GLY A 157 -12.13 -12.78 1.60
N ASN A 158 -10.92 -12.72 1.06
CA ASN A 158 -10.54 -13.45 -0.15
C ASN A 158 -10.01 -14.84 0.20
N GLU A 159 -10.16 -15.80 -0.72
CA GLU A 159 -9.86 -17.21 -0.48
C GLU A 159 -8.85 -17.77 -1.50
N ALA A 160 -7.82 -18.46 -1.00
CA ALA A 160 -6.91 -19.21 -1.86
C ALA A 160 -6.30 -20.44 -1.19
N ALA A 161 -5.56 -21.27 -1.95
CA ALA A 161 -4.69 -22.27 -1.33
C ALA A 161 -3.43 -21.61 -0.74
N TYR A 162 -2.92 -20.57 -1.41
CA TYR A 162 -1.75 -19.79 -1.01
C TYR A 162 -2.01 -18.29 -1.22
N GLY A 163 -1.81 -17.47 -0.18
CA GLY A 163 -1.98 -16.02 -0.30
C GLY A 163 -3.44 -15.65 -0.50
N GLY A 164 -4.29 -15.80 0.53
CA GLY A 164 -5.71 -15.46 0.43
C GLY A 164 -5.89 -14.00 0.00
N GLY A 165 -5.21 -13.07 0.68
CA GLY A 165 -5.16 -11.67 0.28
C GLY A 165 -4.24 -11.45 -0.93
N ILE A 166 -2.93 -11.65 -0.74
CA ILE A 166 -1.91 -11.42 -1.76
C ILE A 166 -1.04 -12.67 -1.94
N GLY A 167 -0.90 -13.17 -3.16
CA GLY A 167 0.06 -14.21 -3.52
C GLY A 167 1.20 -13.62 -4.34
N CYS A 168 2.44 -13.78 -3.88
CA CYS A 168 3.64 -13.32 -4.57
C CYS A 168 4.50 -14.52 -4.98
N TYR A 169 4.70 -14.67 -6.29
CA TYR A 169 5.55 -15.69 -6.91
C TYR A 169 6.62 -15.05 -7.81
N SER A 170 6.97 -13.80 -7.51
CA SER A 170 7.96 -12.99 -8.22
C SER A 170 9.26 -12.87 -7.42
N VAL A 171 10.39 -12.79 -8.13
CA VAL A 171 11.70 -12.43 -7.55
C VAL A 171 11.82 -10.93 -7.27
N PHE A 172 10.94 -10.13 -7.88
CA PHE A 172 10.71 -8.71 -7.58
C PHE A 172 9.31 -8.60 -6.95
N PRO A 173 9.21 -8.67 -5.62
CA PRO A 173 7.92 -8.69 -4.94
C PRO A 173 7.21 -7.34 -5.04
N PRO A 174 5.87 -7.30 -4.87
CA PRO A 174 5.14 -6.04 -4.78
C PRO A 174 5.54 -5.23 -3.53
N THR A 175 5.30 -3.92 -3.59
CA THR A 175 5.38 -3.03 -2.42
C THR A 175 3.96 -2.71 -1.96
N VAL A 176 3.71 -2.85 -0.66
CA VAL A 176 2.41 -2.59 -0.03
C VAL A 176 2.55 -1.46 0.99
N VAL A 177 1.74 -0.42 0.81
CA VAL A 177 1.77 0.79 1.64
C VAL A 177 0.36 1.16 2.07
N ASN A 178 0.19 1.59 3.32
CA ASN A 178 -1.05 2.20 3.81
C ASN A 178 -2.31 1.36 3.52
N SER A 179 -2.23 0.03 3.64
CA SER A 179 -3.30 -0.89 3.23
C SER A 179 -3.77 -1.75 4.39
N ILE A 180 -5.00 -2.24 4.30
CA ILE A 180 -5.59 -3.21 5.23
C ILE A 180 -5.63 -4.56 4.52
N ILE A 181 -5.02 -5.59 5.08
CA ILE A 181 -5.03 -6.97 4.57
C ILE A 181 -5.48 -7.88 5.71
N TRP A 182 -6.77 -8.18 5.76
CA TRP A 182 -7.36 -8.76 6.96
C TRP A 182 -8.45 -9.77 6.67
N GLY A 183 -8.45 -10.87 7.42
CA GLY A 183 -9.54 -11.85 7.39
C GLY A 183 -9.61 -12.57 6.05
N ASN A 184 -8.48 -12.72 5.36
CA ASN A 184 -8.37 -13.56 4.19
C ASN A 184 -8.10 -15.00 4.61
N ASN A 185 -8.44 -15.96 3.75
CA ASN A 185 -8.34 -17.38 4.05
C ASN A 185 -7.40 -18.08 3.07
N ALA A 186 -6.35 -18.73 3.58
CA ALA A 186 -5.57 -19.68 2.80
C ALA A 186 -4.92 -20.76 3.63
N GLY A 187 -4.62 -21.90 2.99
CA GLY A 187 -3.87 -22.98 3.63
C GLY A 187 -2.46 -22.57 4.05
N THR A 188 -1.84 -21.63 3.31
CA THR A 188 -0.54 -21.04 3.67
C THR A 188 -0.54 -19.55 3.34
N GLY A 189 -0.09 -18.72 4.29
CA GLY A 189 -0.07 -17.27 4.16
C GLY A 189 -1.46 -16.69 3.86
N PRO A 190 -2.41 -16.74 4.80
CA PRO A 190 -3.78 -16.27 4.57
C PRO A 190 -3.84 -14.82 4.06
N GLU A 191 -3.06 -13.93 4.66
CA GLU A 191 -3.05 -12.51 4.26
C GLU A 191 -2.09 -12.25 3.10
N ILE A 192 -0.82 -12.63 3.24
CA ILE A 192 0.16 -12.58 2.14
C ILE A 192 0.92 -13.92 2.11
N TYR A 193 1.25 -14.38 0.92
CA TYR A 193 2.16 -15.49 0.72
C TYR A 193 3.26 -15.06 -0.23
N ALA A 194 4.53 -15.26 0.13
CA ALA A 194 5.68 -14.95 -0.72
C ALA A 194 6.50 -16.22 -0.99
N ALA A 195 6.51 -16.67 -2.24
CA ALA A 195 7.29 -17.81 -2.67
C ALA A 195 8.76 -17.44 -2.88
N GLY A 196 9.68 -18.36 -2.55
CA GLY A 196 11.10 -18.22 -2.92
C GLY A 196 11.96 -17.34 -2.01
N GLY A 197 11.42 -16.83 -0.89
CA GLY A 197 12.20 -16.10 0.10
C GLY A 197 12.47 -14.63 -0.23
N TYR A 198 11.77 -14.06 -1.21
CA TYR A 198 11.78 -12.63 -1.52
C TYR A 198 10.64 -11.96 -0.75
N PRO A 199 10.91 -11.28 0.38
CA PRO A 199 9.86 -10.73 1.22
C PRO A 199 9.15 -9.58 0.52
N VAL A 200 7.82 -9.56 0.62
CA VAL A 200 7.00 -8.41 0.24
C VAL A 200 7.31 -7.26 1.19
N GLU A 201 7.58 -6.07 0.63
CA GLU A 201 7.75 -4.87 1.43
C GLU A 201 6.38 -4.37 1.88
N VAL A 202 6.16 -4.29 3.19
CA VAL A 202 4.88 -3.90 3.79
C VAL A 202 5.14 -2.77 4.78
N THR A 203 4.58 -1.58 4.53
CA THR A 203 4.79 -0.40 5.38
C THR A 203 3.46 0.32 5.65
N TYR A 204 3.28 0.83 6.86
CA TYR A 204 2.04 1.53 7.26
C TYR A 204 0.76 0.70 7.04
N CYS A 205 0.83 -0.64 7.08
CA CYS A 205 -0.31 -1.52 6.81
C CYS A 205 -0.84 -2.18 8.08
N ASP A 206 -2.13 -2.49 8.07
CA ASP A 206 -2.78 -3.37 9.03
C ASP A 206 -2.91 -4.77 8.41
N VAL A 207 -2.25 -5.77 8.99
CA VAL A 207 -2.27 -7.15 8.46
C VAL A 207 -2.56 -8.15 9.57
N ALA A 208 -3.56 -9.01 9.37
CA ALA A 208 -4.02 -9.94 10.40
C ALA A 208 -2.93 -10.91 10.88
N GLY A 209 -2.87 -11.13 12.19
CA GLY A 209 -1.89 -12.00 12.83
C GLY A 209 -0.50 -11.39 12.96
N GLY A 210 -0.36 -10.08 12.73
CA GLY A 210 0.86 -9.31 12.95
C GLY A 210 1.97 -9.65 11.96
N TRP A 211 2.04 -8.92 10.84
CA TRP A 211 3.19 -9.05 9.94
C TRP A 211 4.48 -8.70 10.69
N ALA A 212 5.46 -9.63 10.69
CA ALA A 212 6.58 -9.69 11.64
C ALA A 212 7.64 -8.56 11.55
N TRP A 213 7.31 -7.39 11.04
CA TRP A 213 8.21 -6.25 10.91
C TRP A 213 7.54 -4.97 11.37
N GLY A 214 7.74 -4.62 12.65
CA GLY A 214 7.70 -3.24 13.17
C GLY A 214 6.49 -2.38 12.81
N SER A 215 5.35 -2.96 12.41
CA SER A 215 4.15 -2.20 12.15
C SER A 215 3.63 -1.66 13.49
N PRO A 216 3.30 -0.35 13.59
CA PRO A 216 2.65 0.19 14.78
C PRO A 216 1.25 -0.41 15.03
N CYS A 217 0.74 -1.25 14.12
CA CYS A 217 -0.55 -1.91 14.21
C CYS A 217 -0.38 -3.44 14.20
N ILE A 218 -0.01 -4.05 15.32
CA ILE A 218 0.00 -5.53 15.45
C ILE A 218 -0.99 -5.99 16.55
N ASP A 219 -2.07 -6.66 16.11
CA ASP A 219 -3.05 -7.55 16.78
C ASP A 219 -4.01 -7.06 17.90
N ALA A 220 -5.25 -6.74 17.49
CA ALA A 220 -6.51 -7.29 18.06
C ALA A 220 -7.29 -6.61 19.21
N GLY A 221 -7.49 -5.29 19.19
CA GLY A 221 -8.56 -4.68 19.99
C GLY A 221 -9.97 -4.96 19.45
N HIS A 222 -10.73 -5.89 20.07
CA HIS A 222 -12.18 -5.97 19.88
C HIS A 222 -12.82 -4.77 20.61
N PRO A 223 -13.82 -4.05 20.05
CA PRO A 223 -14.43 -2.91 20.74
C PRO A 223 -15.13 -3.24 22.08
N ASP A 224 -15.20 -4.53 22.43
CA ASP A 224 -15.87 -5.06 23.62
C ASP A 224 -14.88 -5.69 24.63
N SER A 225 -13.57 -5.62 24.38
CA SER A 225 -12.53 -5.98 25.35
C SER A 225 -11.84 -4.74 25.91
N LEU A 226 -11.31 -4.89 27.12
CA LEU A 226 -10.49 -3.89 27.78
C LEU A 226 -9.05 -4.41 27.90
N ASP A 227 -8.10 -3.51 27.84
CA ASP A 227 -6.71 -3.82 28.18
C ASP A 227 -6.61 -4.10 29.70
N PRO A 228 -5.58 -4.82 30.17
CA PRO A 228 -5.42 -5.12 31.60
C PRO A 228 -5.38 -3.90 32.57
N ASP A 229 -5.29 -2.67 32.06
CA ASP A 229 -5.41 -1.42 32.83
C ASP A 229 -6.86 -0.85 32.88
N GLY A 230 -7.80 -1.47 32.15
CA GLY A 230 -9.21 -1.09 32.11
C GLY A 230 -9.58 -0.08 31.03
N THR A 231 -8.65 0.32 30.18
CA THR A 231 -8.90 1.16 28.99
C THR A 231 -9.50 0.33 27.84
N ARG A 232 -10.10 1.01 26.85
CA ARG A 232 -10.62 0.33 25.64
C ARG A 232 -9.44 -0.25 24.88
N SER A 233 -9.54 -1.51 24.45
CA SER A 233 -8.46 -2.11 23.67
C SER A 233 -8.22 -1.34 22.37
N ASP A 234 -7.03 -0.76 22.25
CA ASP A 234 -6.56 -0.03 21.08
C ASP A 234 -5.94 -1.01 20.04
N MET A 235 -5.62 -0.54 18.84
CA MET A 235 -5.13 -1.38 17.74
C MET A 235 -3.63 -1.76 17.89
N GLY A 236 -3.21 -2.49 18.95
CA GLY A 236 -1.81 -2.93 19.10
C GLY A 236 -1.43 -3.84 20.30
N ALA A 237 -0.26 -4.50 20.23
CA ALA A 237 0.24 -5.55 21.14
C ALA A 237 0.95 -5.07 22.43
N HIS A 238 1.10 -3.77 22.62
CA HIS A 238 1.48 -3.17 23.89
C HIS A 238 0.29 -2.37 24.39
N PHE A 239 0.08 -2.29 25.71
CA PHE A 239 -0.75 -1.23 26.28
C PHE A 239 -0.34 0.06 25.57
N PHE A 240 -1.25 0.66 24.80
CA PHE A 240 -1.04 2.04 24.41
C PHE A 240 -1.16 2.78 25.73
N ASP A 241 -0.03 3.22 26.25
CA ASP A 241 -0.04 4.08 27.41
C ASP A 241 -0.86 5.31 27.01
N GLN A 242 -2.07 5.45 27.55
CA GLN A 242 -2.91 6.61 27.25
C GLN A 242 -2.38 7.86 27.95
N ASP A 243 -1.30 7.76 28.75
CA ASP A 243 -0.46 8.89 29.12
C ASP A 243 0.46 9.34 27.96
N ASP A 244 0.51 8.61 26.83
CA ASP A 244 1.33 8.86 25.64
C ASP A 244 0.55 9.70 24.60
N TYR A 245 0.39 10.98 24.93
CA TYR A 245 -0.49 11.91 24.21
C TYR A 245 0.10 12.55 22.95
N LEU A 246 1.40 12.40 22.68
CA LEU A 246 2.09 13.03 21.55
C LEU A 246 2.81 11.94 20.72
N THR A 247 3.08 12.13 19.44
CA THR A 247 3.87 11.17 18.65
C THR A 247 4.58 11.86 17.53
N LEU A 248 5.73 11.31 17.13
CA LEU A 248 6.52 11.73 15.98
C LEU A 248 6.81 10.53 15.07
N TYR A 249 6.62 10.70 13.76
CA TYR A 249 7.10 9.80 12.73
C TYR A 249 7.90 10.55 11.67
N LEU A 250 8.96 9.92 11.16
CA LEU A 250 9.82 10.43 10.10
C LEU A 250 9.77 9.51 8.88
N THR A 251 9.41 10.07 7.73
CA THR A 251 9.38 9.34 6.45
C THR A 251 10.34 10.01 5.47
N PRO A 252 11.48 9.40 5.15
CA PRO A 252 12.39 9.98 4.16
C PRO A 252 11.86 9.83 2.73
N ASP A 253 12.17 10.79 1.87
CA ASP A 253 11.82 10.73 0.43
C ASP A 253 12.59 9.60 -0.29
N ALA A 254 13.79 9.30 0.18
CA ALA A 254 14.67 8.25 -0.35
C ALA A 254 15.61 7.75 0.75
N ARG A 255 16.23 6.57 0.58
CA ARG A 255 17.26 6.06 1.50
C ARG A 255 18.69 6.28 1.02
N GLU A 256 18.86 6.95 -0.11
CA GLU A 256 20.16 7.29 -0.70
C GLU A 256 20.16 8.74 -1.15
N VAL A 257 21.29 9.44 -0.98
CA VAL A 257 21.46 10.82 -1.43
C VAL A 257 22.90 11.10 -1.85
N SER A 258 23.09 11.85 -2.93
CA SER A 258 24.42 12.26 -3.37
C SER A 258 24.93 13.48 -2.58
N PRO A 259 26.25 13.59 -2.35
CA PRO A 259 26.86 14.84 -1.85
C PRO A 259 26.48 16.04 -2.73
N GLY A 260 26.09 17.16 -2.11
CA GLY A 260 25.56 18.33 -2.81
C GLY A 260 24.07 18.23 -3.20
N GLY A 261 23.44 17.09 -2.94
CA GLY A 261 22.01 16.86 -3.18
C GLY A 261 21.10 17.49 -2.14
N THR A 262 19.80 17.26 -2.31
CA THR A 262 18.76 17.64 -1.34
C THR A 262 18.14 16.38 -0.78
N PHE A 263 18.00 16.33 0.54
CA PHE A 263 17.40 15.22 1.28
C PHE A 263 16.11 15.66 1.93
N GLY A 264 14.99 15.07 1.53
CA GLY A 264 13.67 15.40 2.05
C GLY A 264 13.18 14.39 3.09
N VAL A 265 12.51 14.89 4.12
CA VAL A 265 11.91 14.10 5.19
C VAL A 265 10.54 14.67 5.53
N THR A 266 9.51 13.83 5.54
CA THR A 266 8.18 14.17 6.05
C THR A 266 8.10 13.84 7.54
N TYR A 267 7.80 14.85 8.34
CA TYR A 267 7.53 14.74 9.75
C TYR A 267 6.02 14.63 9.94
N THR A 268 5.56 13.57 10.58
CA THR A 268 4.18 13.44 11.06
C THR A 268 4.19 13.58 12.56
N ALA A 269 3.47 14.57 13.09
CA ALA A 269 3.32 14.76 14.52
C ALA A 269 1.84 14.73 14.90
N ILE A 270 1.52 14.02 15.98
CA ILE A 270 0.14 13.72 16.39
C ILE A 270 -0.01 14.12 17.85
N ASN A 271 -0.98 14.98 18.15
CA ASN A 271 -1.46 15.21 19.51
C ASN A 271 -2.81 14.51 19.68
N ARG A 272 -2.89 13.57 20.62
CA ARG A 272 -4.09 12.83 20.99
C ARG A 272 -4.68 13.30 22.32
N TRP A 273 -4.11 14.34 22.94
CA TRP A 273 -4.74 15.01 24.07
C TRP A 273 -5.88 15.89 23.56
N ALA A 274 -6.95 15.93 24.35
CA ALA A 274 -8.05 16.89 24.21
C ALA A 274 -7.65 18.38 24.42
N GLU A 275 -6.37 18.67 24.65
CA GLU A 275 -5.82 20.00 24.92
C GLU A 275 -4.62 20.24 24.00
N PRO A 276 -4.34 21.50 23.62
CA PRO A 276 -3.14 21.82 22.85
C PRO A 276 -1.87 21.48 23.62
N GLU A 277 -0.91 20.84 22.94
CA GLU A 277 0.31 20.34 23.55
C GLU A 277 1.56 21.09 23.06
N PRO A 278 2.27 21.81 23.95
CA PRO A 278 3.54 22.44 23.61
C PRO A 278 4.72 21.45 23.72
N PHE A 279 5.57 21.41 22.69
CA PHE A 279 6.75 20.56 22.68
C PHE A 279 7.90 21.24 21.93
N TRP A 280 9.12 20.80 22.20
CA TRP A 280 10.32 21.15 21.46
C TRP A 280 10.67 20.03 20.49
N VAL A 281 11.20 20.36 19.32
CA VAL A 281 11.74 19.42 18.34
C VAL A 281 13.24 19.62 18.25
N LEU A 282 14.03 18.56 18.34
CA LEU A 282 15.45 18.53 18.00
C LEU A 282 15.70 17.36 17.04
N THR A 283 16.32 17.65 15.90
CA THR A 283 16.72 16.65 14.92
C THR A 283 18.21 16.68 14.72
N GLU A 284 18.83 15.49 14.75
CA GLU A 284 20.25 15.27 14.59
C GLU A 284 20.49 14.22 13.48
N ALA A 285 21.62 14.33 12.80
CA ALA A 285 22.17 13.29 11.95
C ALA A 285 23.44 12.74 12.59
N VAL A 286 23.51 11.43 12.79
CA VAL A 286 24.72 10.71 13.21
C VAL A 286 25.50 10.31 11.95
N LEU A 287 26.72 10.80 11.84
CA LEU A 287 27.63 10.54 10.74
C LEU A 287 28.20 9.11 10.82
N PRO A 288 28.78 8.57 9.72
CA PRO A 288 29.42 7.24 9.72
C PRO A 288 30.52 7.08 10.78
N GLY A 289 31.17 8.18 11.15
CA GLY A 289 32.22 8.22 12.20
C GLY A 289 31.68 8.27 13.64
N GLY A 290 30.37 8.40 13.83
CA GLY A 290 29.71 8.50 15.13
C GLY A 290 29.51 9.93 15.65
N ASP A 291 30.08 10.94 14.98
CA ASP A 291 29.82 12.35 15.29
C ASP A 291 28.36 12.72 14.99
N THR A 292 27.78 13.67 15.73
CA THR A 292 26.42 14.17 15.51
C THR A 292 26.43 15.56 14.89
N LEU A 293 25.44 15.83 14.03
CA LEU A 293 25.19 17.11 13.40
C LEU A 293 23.74 17.53 13.64
N ASP A 294 23.54 18.73 14.18
CA ASP A 294 22.21 19.32 14.32
C ASP A 294 21.62 19.64 12.94
N VAL A 295 20.45 19.10 12.66
CA VAL A 295 19.71 19.25 11.40
C VAL A 295 18.56 20.25 11.54
N MET A 296 17.87 20.22 12.69
CA MET A 296 16.75 21.11 13.00
C MET A 296 16.60 21.29 14.51
N GLY A 297 16.23 22.50 14.94
CA GLY A 297 15.97 22.80 16.34
C GLY A 297 17.24 22.97 17.20
N PRO A 298 17.09 23.04 18.53
CA PRO A 298 15.84 22.86 19.27
C PRO A 298 14.87 24.04 19.06
N ASP A 299 13.68 23.77 18.51
CA ASP A 299 12.63 24.77 18.26
C ASP A 299 11.33 24.38 18.98
N ALA A 300 10.58 25.37 19.47
CA ALA A 300 9.33 25.16 20.21
C ALA A 300 8.10 25.25 19.30
N TYR A 301 7.18 24.29 19.46
CA TYR A 301 5.93 24.18 18.73
C TYR A 301 4.76 23.92 19.67
N THR A 302 3.54 24.08 19.17
CA THR A 302 2.32 23.67 19.86
C THR A 302 1.42 22.97 18.86
N LEU A 303 1.05 21.73 19.15
CA LEU A 303 0.06 21.01 18.38
C LEU A 303 -1.33 21.24 18.98
N PRO A 304 -2.35 21.62 18.19
CA PRO A 304 -3.73 21.68 18.68
C PRO A 304 -4.20 20.34 19.26
N ALA A 305 -5.26 20.39 20.07
CA ALA A 305 -5.94 19.20 20.57
C ALA A 305 -6.42 18.29 19.42
N ASP A 306 -6.35 16.98 19.61
CA ASP A 306 -6.83 15.95 18.67
C ASP A 306 -6.40 16.22 17.21
N PHE A 307 -5.14 16.60 17.02
CA PHE A 307 -4.64 17.11 15.74
C PHE A 307 -3.42 16.34 15.24
N THR A 308 -3.49 15.95 13.97
CA THR A 308 -2.37 15.39 13.21
C THR A 308 -1.86 16.43 12.23
N VAL A 309 -0.55 16.66 12.21
CA VAL A 309 0.12 17.47 11.20
C VAL A 309 1.14 16.64 10.44
N GLN A 310 1.24 16.89 9.14
CA GLN A 310 2.35 16.44 8.31
C GLN A 310 3.08 17.65 7.73
N ARG A 311 4.40 17.68 7.86
CA ARG A 311 5.26 18.72 7.30
C ARG A 311 6.47 18.11 6.63
N HIS A 312 6.64 18.42 5.35
CA HIS A 312 7.82 18.05 4.58
C HIS A 312 8.91 19.11 4.77
N PHE A 313 10.12 18.65 5.08
CA PHE A 313 11.31 19.46 5.22
C PHE A 313 12.39 18.95 4.28
N THR A 314 13.16 19.87 3.72
CA THR A 314 14.28 19.56 2.84
C THR A 314 15.58 20.08 3.42
N HIS A 315 16.62 19.26 3.37
CA HIS A 315 17.95 19.58 3.86
C HIS A 315 18.97 19.50 2.72
N SER A 316 19.87 20.47 2.63
CA SER A 316 20.98 20.39 1.68
C SER A 316 22.08 19.51 2.25
N VAL A 317 22.50 18.49 1.49
CA VAL A 317 23.61 17.62 1.85
C VAL A 317 24.92 18.29 1.42
N PRO A 318 25.88 18.57 2.32
CA PRO A 318 27.13 19.21 1.96
C PRO A 318 27.92 18.42 0.91
N LEU A 319 28.59 19.10 -0.02
CA LEU A 319 29.47 18.44 -1.01
C LEU A 319 30.60 17.63 -0.36
N GLY A 320 31.05 18.04 0.83
CA GLY A 320 32.08 17.34 1.60
C GLY A 320 31.54 16.36 2.64
N ALA A 321 30.26 15.98 2.57
CA ALA A 321 29.69 14.99 3.48
C ALA A 321 30.42 13.64 3.29
N PRO A 322 30.92 13.01 4.37
CA PRO A 322 31.51 11.67 4.28
C PRO A 322 30.54 10.68 3.61
N SER A 323 31.03 9.84 2.71
CA SER A 323 30.20 8.76 2.17
C SER A 323 29.94 7.68 3.23
N GLY A 324 28.86 6.94 3.06
CA GLY A 324 28.47 5.82 3.91
C GLY A 324 27.16 6.05 4.65
N ARG A 325 26.95 5.25 5.70
CA ARG A 325 25.66 5.14 6.38
C ARG A 325 25.49 6.18 7.50
N TYR A 326 24.39 6.90 7.45
CA TYR A 326 23.97 7.89 8.43
C TYR A 326 22.75 7.39 9.20
N SER A 327 22.55 7.91 10.41
CA SER A 327 21.29 7.79 11.15
C SER A 327 20.67 9.17 11.29
N TYR A 328 19.42 9.33 10.86
CA TYR A 328 18.65 10.55 11.04
C TYR A 328 17.70 10.34 12.22
N GLN A 329 17.76 11.20 13.22
CA GLN A 329 17.05 11.04 14.49
C GLN A 329 16.34 12.35 14.82
N SER A 330 15.05 12.29 15.17
CA SER A 330 14.34 13.45 15.69
C SER A 330 13.66 13.10 16.99
N ARG A 331 13.67 14.06 17.92
CA ARG A 331 13.13 13.95 19.27
C ARG A 331 12.16 15.08 19.50
N ILE A 332 11.03 14.78 20.15
CA ILE A 332 10.11 15.78 20.67
C ILE A 332 9.94 15.65 22.18
N GLY A 333 9.83 16.79 22.87
CA GLY A 333 9.54 16.80 24.30
C GLY A 333 9.72 18.15 24.97
N VAL A 334 9.79 18.17 26.31
CA VAL A 334 10.08 19.38 27.08
C VAL A 334 11.47 19.25 27.69
N PRO A 335 12.49 19.98 27.17
CA PRO A 335 13.87 19.86 27.63
C PRO A 335 13.99 20.04 29.16
N PRO A 336 14.81 19.23 29.84
CA PRO A 336 15.78 18.28 29.28
C PRO A 336 15.19 16.90 28.94
N SER A 337 13.89 16.70 29.12
CA SER A 337 13.24 15.41 28.88
C SER A 337 12.85 15.26 27.42
N THR A 338 13.36 14.21 26.78
CA THR A 338 12.75 13.67 25.56
C THR A 338 11.48 12.93 25.95
N LEU A 339 10.37 13.25 25.29
CA LEU A 339 9.12 12.52 25.45
C LEU A 339 9.02 11.42 24.37
N TYR A 340 9.37 11.74 23.12
CA TYR A 340 9.30 10.82 21.98
C TYR A 340 10.47 10.99 21.04
N GLU A 341 10.83 9.93 20.33
CA GLU A 341 11.83 9.99 19.26
C GLU A 341 11.52 8.98 18.15
N ASP A 342 11.93 9.32 16.93
CA ASP A 342 11.91 8.42 15.79
C ASP A 342 13.21 8.56 15.00
N SER A 343 13.61 7.50 14.30
CA SER A 343 14.84 7.47 13.52
C SER A 343 14.81 6.51 12.35
N PHE A 344 15.61 6.82 11.33
CA PHE A 344 15.87 5.92 10.22
C PHE A 344 17.33 6.01 9.75
N GLN A 345 17.71 5.10 8.86
CA GLN A 345 19.04 5.09 8.24
C GLN A 345 18.96 5.44 6.76
N PHE A 346 19.93 6.22 6.29
CA PHE A 346 20.11 6.55 4.89
C PHE A 346 21.60 6.51 4.52
N GLU A 347 21.91 6.47 3.24
CA GLU A 347 23.28 6.39 2.74
C GLU A 347 23.63 7.65 1.92
N VAL A 348 24.78 8.24 2.22
CA VAL A 348 25.39 9.27 1.37
C VAL A 348 26.34 8.57 0.41
N LEU A 349 26.06 8.70 -0.89
CA LEU A 349 26.82 8.03 -1.93
C LEU A 349 28.24 8.62 -2.07
N GLU A 350 29.15 7.84 -2.67
CA GLU A 350 30.46 8.36 -3.06
C GLU A 350 30.34 9.43 -4.15
N VAL A 351 31.23 10.43 -4.11
CA VAL A 351 31.34 11.41 -5.19
C VAL A 351 31.86 10.69 -6.43
N VAL A 352 31.04 10.58 -7.46
CA VAL A 352 31.49 10.10 -8.76
C VAL A 352 32.31 11.23 -9.39
N GLU A 353 33.62 11.01 -9.58
CA GLU A 353 34.51 11.94 -10.30
C GLU A 353 34.13 12.16 -11.77
#